data_AF-A0A5J4N5T1-F1
#
_entry.id   AF-A0A5J4N5T1-F1
#
_cell.length_a   1.000
_cell.length_b   1.000
_cell.length_c   1.000
_cell.angle_alpha   90.00
_cell.angle_beta   90.00
_cell.angle_gamma   90.00
#
_symmetry.space_group_name_H-M   'P 1'
#
loop_
_entity.id
_entity.type
_entity.pdbx_description
1 polymer ?
#
loop_
_entity_poly.entity_id
_entity_poly.type
_entity_poly.pdbx_seq_one_letter_code
_entity_poly.pdbx_strand_id
1 'polypeptide(L)' 'MVFTGKLVCDKTERCQRGLIKEQDYICHVYVRPDYLSGVLISDQEYPPRVAQTLLVK' A
#
# COMPACT_ATOMS: atom_id res chain seq x y z
N MET A 1 11.21 3.30 5.82
CA MET A 1 10.53 3.98 4.70
C MET A 1 9.29 4.76 5.17
N VAL A 2 9.46 5.80 5.99
CA VAL A 2 8.33 6.60 6.51
C VAL A 2 7.89 7.67 5.50
N PHE A 3 8.85 8.28 4.81
CA PHE A 3 8.60 9.31 3.81
C PHE A 3 7.80 8.78 2.61
N THR A 4 8.22 7.66 2.02
CA THR A 4 7.51 7.00 0.91
C THR A 4 6.11 6.60 1.34
N GLY A 5 5.93 5.98 2.51
CA GLY A 5 4.61 5.60 3.01
C GLY A 5 3.65 6.78 3.11
N LYS A 6 4.10 7.92 3.66
CA LYS A 6 3.29 9.14 3.74
C LYS A 6 2.96 9.71 2.36
N LEU A 7 3.95 9.79 1.45
CA LEU A 7 3.75 10.29 0.09
C LEU A 7 2.73 9.45 -0.68
N VAL A 8 2.77 8.13 -0.53
CA VAL A 8 1.82 7.24 -1.23
C VAL A 8 0.42 7.34 -0.61
N CYS A 9 0.31 7.44 0.71
CA CYS A 9 -0.97 7.71 1.38
C CYS A 9 -1.58 9.02 0.90
N ASP A 10 -0.81 10.10 0.83
CA ASP A 10 -1.29 11.43 0.42
C ASP A 10 -1.76 11.44 -1.05
N LYS A 11 -1.24 10.53 -1.89
CA LYS A 11 -1.63 10.38 -3.30
C LYS A 11 -2.83 9.44 -3.53
N THR A 12 -3.20 8.64 -2.53
CA THR A 12 -4.24 7.61 -2.70
C THR A 12 -5.56 8.12 -2.14
N GLU A 13 -6.64 8.03 -2.91
CA GLU A 13 -7.95 8.52 -2.49
C GLU A 13 -8.65 7.55 -1.51
N ARG A 14 -9.68 8.06 -0.83
CA ARG A 14 -10.51 7.27 0.08
C ARG A 14 -11.13 6.08 -0.65
N CYS A 15 -11.17 4.92 -0.01
CA CYS A 15 -11.69 3.66 -0.56
C CYS A 15 -10.91 3.12 -1.77
N GLN A 16 -9.70 3.64 -2.04
CA GLN A 16 -8.88 3.20 -3.14
C GLN A 16 -7.80 2.20 -2.69
N ARG A 17 -7.47 1.27 -3.58
CA ARG A 17 -6.32 0.38 -3.46
C ARG A 17 -5.27 0.82 -4.48
N GLY A 18 -4.05 1.06 -3.99
CA GLY A 18 -2.90 1.46 -4.79
C GLY A 18 -1.82 0.39 -4.78
N LEU A 19 -1.07 0.31 -5.87
CA LEU A 19 0.15 -0.48 -5.95
C LEU A 19 1.21 0.36 -6.66
N ILE A 20 2.32 0.62 -5.98
CA ILE A 20 3.43 1.40 -6.51
C ILE A 20 4.66 0.51 -6.55
N LYS A 21 5.28 0.45 -7.72
CA LYS A 21 6.53 -0.29 -7.92
C LYS A 21 7.69 0.70 -7.84
N GLU A 22 8.63 0.45 -6.96
CA GLU A 22 9.81 1.29 -6.75
C GLU A 22 11.06 0.38 -6.81
N GLN A 23 11.67 0.31 -7.99
CA GLN A 23 12.84 -0.54 -8.28
C GLN A 23 12.66 -1.96 -7.74
N ASP A 24 13.31 -2.31 -6.63
CA ASP A 24 13.29 -3.67 -6.05
C ASP A 24 12.10 -3.95 -5.12
N TYR A 25 11.30 -2.93 -4.80
CA TYR A 25 10.19 -3.04 -3.85
C TYR A 25 8.84 -2.71 -4.47
N ILE A 26 7.79 -3.26 -3.87
CA ILE A 26 6.39 -2.96 -4.16
C ILE A 26 5.75 -2.41 -2.89
N CYS A 27 5.14 -1.23 -3.02
CA CYS A 27 4.32 -0.61 -2.00
C CYS A 27 2.85 -0.87 -2.31
N HIS A 28 2.20 -1.65 -1.45
CA HIS A 28 0.77 -1.88 -1.43
C HIS A 28 0.11 -0.88 -0.51
N VAL A 29 -0.87 -0.13 -1.00
CA VAL A 29 -1.60 0.86 -0.19
C VAL A 29 -3.08 0.61 -0.24
N TYR A 30 -3.72 0.74 0.91
CA TYR A 30 -5.16 0.67 1.01
C TYR A 30 -5.66 1.75 1.97
N VAL A 31 -6.49 2.65 1.45
CA VAL A 31 -7.17 3.67 2.26
C VAL A 31 -8.57 3.18 2.55
N ARG A 32 -8.85 2.89 3.82
CA ARG A 32 -10.17 2.45 4.27
C ARG A 32 -11.20 3.58 4.17
N PRO A 33 -12.50 3.23 4.15
CA PRO A 33 -13.57 4.23 4.27
C PRO A 33 -13.47 5.06 5.55
N ASP A 34 -12.84 4.56 6.61
CA ASP A 34 -12.71 5.27 7.89
C ASP A 34 -11.54 6.27 7.91
N TYR A 35 -10.97 6.61 6.74
CA TYR A 35 -9.74 7.41 6.57
C TYR A 35 -8.49 6.80 7.21
N LEU A 36 -8.54 5.51 7.56
CA LEU A 36 -7.36 4.77 8.00
C LEU A 36 -6.60 4.24 6.78
N SER A 37 -5.36 4.68 6.63
CA SER A 37 -4.49 4.25 5.52
C SER A 37 -3.51 3.19 6.01
N GLY A 38 -3.46 2.06 5.30
CA GLY A 38 -2.46 1.01 5.50
C GLY A 38 -1.47 0.99 4.33
N VAL A 39 -0.19 0.91 4.64
CA VAL A 39 0.89 0.75 3.66
C VAL A 39 1.68 -0.50 4.01
N LEU A 40 1.82 -1.40 3.06
CA LEU A 40 2.66 -2.59 3.16
C LEU A 40 3.73 -2.51 2.08
N ILE A 41 4.98 -2.64 2.50
CA ILE A 41 6.13 -2.62 1.60
C ILE A 41 6.68 -4.03 1.58
N SER A 42 6.77 -4.62 0.39
CA SER A 42 7.27 -5.97 0.19
C SER A 42 8.18 -6.01 -1.03
N ASP A 43 8.98 -7.06 -1.14
CA ASP A 43 9.78 -7.32 -2.33
C ASP A 43 8.89 -7.69 -3.53
N GLN A 44 9.45 -7.60 -4.75
CA GLN A 44 8.71 -7.97 -5.97
C GLN A 44 8.26 -9.43 -6.03
N GLU A 45 8.96 -10.33 -5.33
CA GLU A 45 8.62 -11.75 -5.26
C GLU A 45 7.36 -12.01 -4.40
N TYR A 46 7.00 -11.05 -3.53
CA TYR A 46 5.88 -11.23 -2.61
C TYR A 46 4.52 -11.19 -3.35
N PRO A 47 3.62 -12.16 -3.12
CA PRO A 47 2.36 -12.23 -3.85
C PRO A 47 1.44 -11.04 -3.54
N PRO A 48 0.99 -10.25 -4.55
CA PRO A 48 0.22 -9.04 -4.34
C PRO A 48 -1.16 -9.29 -3.70
N ARG A 49 -1.77 -10.46 -3.97
CA ARG A 49 -3.07 -10.84 -3.38
C ARG A 49 -2.97 -11.08 -1.88
N VAL A 50 -1.86 -11.65 -1.40
CA VAL A 50 -1.65 -11.93 0.02
C VAL A 50 -1.41 -10.60 0.75
N ALA A 51 -0.57 -9.73 0.19
CA ALA A 51 -0.35 -8.38 0.71
C ALA A 51 -1.66 -7.59 0.86
N GLN A 52 -2.51 -7.60 -0.18
CA GLN A 52 -3.79 -6.90 -0.14
C GLN A 52 -4.77 -7.51 0.85
N THR A 53 -4.76 -8.84 1.01
CA THR A 53 -5.61 -9.51 2.00
C THR A 53 -5.20 -9.13 3.42
N LEU A 54 -3.89 -9.04 3.68
CA LEU A 54 -3.35 -8.59 4.97
C LEU A 54 -3.72 -7.13 5.27
N LEU A 55 -3.71 -6.25 4.27
CA LEU A 55 -4.15 -4.86 4.44
C LEU A 55 -5.66 -4.68 4.70
N VAL A 56 -6.47 -5.66 4.31
CA VAL A 56 -7.94 -5.62 4.47
C VAL A 56 -8.41 -6.26 5.77
N LYS A 57 -7.61 -7.17 6.34
CA LYS A 57 -7.97 -7.98 7.52
C LYS A 57 -7.56 -7.29 8.82
#